data_AF-A0A2T0KLX5-F1
#
_entry.id   AF-A0A2T0KLX5-F1
#
_cell.length_a   1.000
_cell.length_b   1.000
_cell.length_c   1.000
_cell.angle_alpha   90.00
_cell.angle_beta   90.00
_cell.angle_gamma   90.00
#
_symmetry.space_group_name_H-M   'P 1'
#
loop_
_entity.id
_entity.type
_entity.pdbx_description
1 polymer ?
#
loop_
_entity_poly.entity_id
_entity_poly.type
_entity_poly.pdbx_seq_one_letter_code
_entity_poly.pdbx_strand_id
1 'polypeptide(L)'
;MGSTGTELAADCVDLWKAGEYELKPLVAHYRQVIDLIAGAESGMSHLWRHESLGGSFGPVRDVWERVAEVAIQALRESAENLDATADVLTMASEEYLVTDAVAAREFEKLKSAAVAGRAGGEQPR
;
A
#
# COMPACT_ATOMS: atom_id res chain seq x y z
N MET A 1 -12.95 -15.80 -21.94
CA MET A 1 -14.10 -15.46 -21.08
C MET A 1 -13.99 -13.96 -20.85
N GLY A 2 -14.95 -13.18 -21.34
CA GLY A 2 -14.86 -11.72 -21.27
C GLY A 2 -15.15 -11.28 -19.84
N SER A 3 -14.18 -10.64 -19.19
CA SER A 3 -14.38 -10.06 -17.86
C SER A 3 -15.49 -9.03 -17.97
N THR A 4 -16.56 -9.23 -17.21
CA THR A 4 -17.62 -8.22 -17.13
C THR A 4 -17.06 -7.02 -16.37
N GLY A 5 -17.41 -5.79 -16.76
CA GLY A 5 -16.91 -4.59 -16.07
C GLY A 5 -17.20 -4.56 -14.56
N THR A 6 -18.14 -5.39 -14.09
CA THR A 6 -18.45 -5.60 -12.68
C THR A 6 -17.33 -6.32 -11.92
N GLU A 7 -16.64 -7.28 -12.54
CA GLU A 7 -15.50 -7.99 -11.92
C GLU A 7 -14.30 -7.06 -11.78
N LEU A 8 -14.01 -6.27 -12.81
CA LEU A 8 -12.92 -5.28 -12.77
C LEU A 8 -13.15 -4.20 -11.71
N ALA A 9 -14.40 -3.72 -11.57
CA ALA A 9 -14.75 -2.75 -10.54
C ALA A 9 -14.62 -3.33 -9.11
N ALA A 10 -14.98 -4.61 -8.92
CA ALA A 10 -14.81 -5.30 -7.65
C ALA A 10 -13.32 -5.44 -7.30
N ASP A 11 -12.49 -5.85 -8.27
CA ASP A 11 -11.03 -5.96 -8.09
C ASP A 11 -10.40 -4.59 -7.75
N CYS A 12 -10.83 -3.50 -8.40
CA CYS A 12 -10.34 -2.16 -8.08
C CYS A 12 -10.70 -1.75 -6.65
N VAL A 13 -11.92 -2.04 -6.20
CA VAL A 13 -12.35 -1.77 -4.82
C VAL A 13 -11.53 -2.60 -3.82
N ASP A 14 -11.21 -3.84 -4.13
CA ASP A 14 -10.42 -4.69 -3.25
C ASP A 14 -8.95 -4.26 -3.19
N LEU A 15 -8.36 -3.82 -4.30
CA LEU A 15 -7.02 -3.18 -4.32
C LEU A 15 -6.99 -1.90 -3.47
N TRP A 16 -8.01 -1.05 -3.64
CA TRP A 16 -8.13 0.18 -2.87
C TRP A 16 -8.27 -0.11 -1.37
N LYS A 17 -9.13 -1.07 -0.98
CA LYS A 17 -9.27 -1.50 0.42
C LYS A 17 -7.99 -2.08 1.00
N ALA A 18 -7.28 -2.91 0.24
CA ALA A 18 -6.01 -3.48 0.69
C ALA A 18 -4.99 -2.38 0.99
N GLY A 19 -4.88 -1.36 0.12
CA GLY A 19 -4.05 -0.19 0.37
C GLY A 19 -4.52 0.61 1.60
N GLU A 20 -5.77 1.08 1.57
CA GLU A 20 -6.28 2.07 2.53
C GLU A 20 -6.56 1.49 3.92
N TYR A 21 -7.11 0.27 4.00
CA TYR A 21 -7.65 -0.29 5.24
C TYR A 21 -6.84 -1.46 5.79
N GLU A 22 -5.92 -2.05 5.04
CA GLU A 22 -5.07 -3.13 5.55
C GLU A 22 -3.62 -2.65 5.71
N LEU A 23 -3.01 -2.13 4.64
CA LEU A 23 -1.59 -1.76 4.65
C LEU A 23 -1.33 -0.48 5.45
N LYS A 24 -2.07 0.60 5.26
CA LYS A 24 -1.85 1.85 6.01
C LYS A 24 -2.00 1.68 7.54
N PRO A 25 -3.02 0.96 8.06
CA PRO A 25 -3.07 0.66 9.50
C PRO A 25 -1.90 -0.19 9.99
N LEU A 26 -1.42 -1.14 9.17
CA LEU A 26 -0.23 -1.93 9.51
C LEU A 26 1.02 -1.04 9.58
N VAL A 27 1.22 -0.12 8.64
CA VAL A 27 2.29 0.88 8.67
C VAL A 27 2.25 1.69 9.96
N ALA A 28 1.06 2.14 10.38
CA ALA A 28 0.90 2.86 11.64
C ALA A 28 1.32 2.01 12.85
N HIS A 29 1.05 0.71 12.85
CA HIS A 29 1.51 -0.20 13.89
C HIS A 29 3.04 -0.34 13.93
N TYR A 30 3.70 -0.47 12.77
CA TYR A 30 5.17 -0.49 12.71
C TYR A 30 5.77 0.79 13.28
N ARG A 31 5.21 1.96 12.93
CA ARG A 31 5.64 3.27 13.47
C ARG A 31 5.50 3.31 14.99
N GLN A 32 4.39 2.82 15.55
CA GLN A 32 4.22 2.72 17.01
C GLN A 32 5.26 1.82 17.67
N VAL A 33 5.59 0.67 17.08
CA VAL A 33 6.62 -0.23 17.62
C VAL A 33 8.00 0.45 17.59
N ILE A 34 8.34 1.16 16.52
CA ILE A 34 9.58 1.95 16.43
C ILE A 34 9.65 2.98 17.56
N ASP A 35 8.58 3.73 17.78
CA ASP A 35 8.50 4.75 18.83
C ASP A 35 8.62 4.12 20.23
N LEU A 36 8.05 2.94 20.45
CA LEU A 36 8.19 2.20 21.71
C LEU A 36 9.64 1.76 21.95
N ILE A 37 10.34 1.25 20.93
CA ILE A 37 11.74 0.83 21.05
C ILE A 37 12.64 2.05 21.28
N ALA A 38 12.47 3.11 20.50
CA ALA A 38 13.25 4.34 20.66
C ALA A 38 12.96 5.05 22.00
N GLY A 39 11.70 5.03 22.44
CA GLY A 39 11.27 5.54 23.73
C GLY A 39 11.88 4.75 24.90
N ALA A 40 11.96 3.42 24.80
CA ALA A 40 12.65 2.60 25.78
C ALA A 40 14.14 2.94 25.88
N GLU A 41 14.82 3.18 24.76
CA GLU A 41 16.24 3.58 24.75
C GLU A 41 16.49 4.96 25.39
N SER A 42 15.61 5.93 25.16
CA SER A 42 15.76 7.30 25.70
C SER A 42 15.39 7.46 27.19
N GLY A 43 14.71 6.48 27.79
CA GLY A 43 14.22 6.54 29.16
C GLY A 43 14.49 5.26 29.95
N MET A 44 15.52 5.27 30.78
CA MET A 44 15.74 4.27 31.84
C MET A 44 15.89 2.79 31.43
N SER A 45 15.89 2.39 30.15
CA SER A 45 16.12 0.98 29.76
C SER A 45 17.47 0.43 30.22
N HIS A 46 18.47 1.30 30.40
CA HIS A 46 19.73 0.93 31.04
C HIS A 46 19.52 0.42 32.48
N LEU A 47 18.53 0.96 33.20
CA LEU A 47 18.16 0.57 34.56
C LEU A 47 17.44 -0.80 34.63
N TRP A 48 16.84 -1.25 33.51
CA TRP A 48 16.13 -2.53 33.44
C TRP A 48 16.92 -3.65 32.76
N ARG A 49 18.16 -3.38 32.34
CA ARG A 49 19.07 -4.43 31.86
C ARG A 49 19.37 -5.38 33.02
N HIS A 50 19.16 -6.67 32.77
CA HIS A 50 19.46 -7.71 33.76
C HIS A 50 20.92 -7.59 34.21
N GLU A 51 21.18 -7.60 35.52
CA GLU A 51 22.51 -7.33 36.09
C GLU A 51 23.61 -8.24 35.52
N SER A 52 23.25 -9.45 35.09
CA SER A 52 24.18 -10.40 34.45
C SER A 52 24.82 -9.88 33.15
N LEU A 53 24.29 -8.81 32.55
CA LEU A 53 24.82 -8.15 31.36
C LEU A 53 25.65 -6.89 31.68
N GLY A 54 25.91 -6.64 32.98
CA GLY A 54 26.69 -5.51 33.48
C GLY A 54 25.89 -4.22 33.73
N GLY A 55 24.55 -4.30 33.76
CA GLY A 55 23.68 -3.16 34.04
C GLY A 55 23.79 -2.02 33.02
N SER A 56 23.56 -0.78 33.48
CA SER A 56 23.49 0.41 32.62
C SER A 56 24.76 0.71 31.83
N PHE A 57 25.93 0.40 32.39
CA PHE A 57 27.25 0.71 31.84
C PHE A 57 28.09 -0.54 31.53
N GLY A 58 27.42 -1.70 31.41
CA GLY A 58 28.08 -2.97 31.15
C GLY A 58 28.76 -3.04 29.78
N PRO A 59 29.72 -3.96 29.60
CA PRO A 59 30.51 -4.09 28.37
C PRO A 59 29.66 -4.48 27.14
N VAL A 60 28.42 -4.91 27.34
CA VAL A 60 27.49 -5.31 26.29
C VAL A 60 26.64 -4.12 25.79
N ARG A 61 26.72 -2.95 26.43
CA ARG A 61 25.93 -1.77 26.09
C ARG A 61 25.98 -1.44 24.60
N ASP A 62 27.18 -1.23 24.05
CA ASP A 62 27.35 -0.81 22.66
C ASP A 62 26.90 -1.88 21.66
N VAL A 63 26.91 -3.15 22.06
CA VAL A 63 26.39 -4.25 21.23
C VAL A 63 24.87 -4.23 21.25
N TRP A 64 24.26 -3.99 22.40
CA TRP A 64 22.82 -3.86 22.56
C TRP A 64 22.24 -2.66 21.80
N GLU A 65 22.86 -1.48 21.95
CA GLU A 65 22.47 -0.27 21.22
C GLU A 65 22.49 -0.52 19.70
N ARG A 66 23.54 -1.17 19.19
CA ARG A 66 23.62 -1.55 17.76
C ARG A 66 22.53 -2.53 17.33
N VAL A 67 22.20 -3.52 18.16
CA VAL A 67 21.09 -4.45 17.85
C VAL A 67 19.75 -3.71 17.80
N ALA A 68 19.51 -2.81 18.74
CA ALA A 68 18.30 -1.98 18.76
C ALA A 68 18.24 -1.05 17.52
N GLU A 69 19.34 -0.41 17.15
CA GLU A 69 19.43 0.42 15.94
C GLU A 69 19.12 -0.39 14.67
N VAL A 70 19.73 -1.57 14.51
CA VAL A 70 19.48 -2.45 13.35
C VAL A 70 18.01 -2.90 13.31
N ALA A 71 17.43 -3.25 14.46
CA ALA A 71 16.02 -3.61 14.54
C ALA A 71 15.10 -2.44 14.16
N ILE A 72 15.36 -1.23 14.68
CA ILE A 72 14.63 -0.02 14.33
C ILE A 72 14.73 0.26 12.83
N GLN A 73 15.93 0.13 12.25
CA GLN A 73 16.15 0.37 10.83
C GLN A 73 15.35 -0.62 9.96
N ALA A 74 15.39 -1.91 10.28
CA ALA A 74 14.63 -2.92 9.55
C ALA A 74 13.10 -2.69 9.65
N LEU A 75 12.61 -2.27 10.82
CA LEU A 75 11.21 -1.92 11.01
C LEU A 75 10.80 -0.68 10.21
N ARG A 76 11.68 0.34 10.13
CA ARG A 76 11.44 1.55 9.33
C ARG A 76 11.36 1.22 7.85
N GLU A 77 12.34 0.49 7.32
CA GLU A 77 12.36 0.06 5.92
C GLU A 77 11.11 -0.77 5.58
N SER A 78 10.69 -1.65 6.49
CA SER A 78 9.45 -2.42 6.32
C SER A 78 8.23 -1.50 6.26
N ALA A 79 8.13 -0.53 7.16
CA ALA A 79 7.03 0.44 7.19
C ALA A 79 6.98 1.29 5.91
N GLU A 80 8.12 1.79 5.44
CA GLU A 80 8.23 2.59 4.21
C GLU A 80 7.83 1.79 2.97
N ASN A 81 8.28 0.53 2.86
CA ASN A 81 7.89 -0.34 1.75
C ASN A 81 6.39 -0.66 1.75
N LEU A 82 5.80 -0.88 2.93
CA LEU A 82 4.36 -1.11 3.06
C LEU A 82 3.55 0.14 2.71
N ASP A 83 3.99 1.34 3.11
CA ASP A 83 3.34 2.61 2.80
C ASP A 83 3.38 2.88 1.28
N ALA A 84 4.55 2.70 0.67
CA ALA A 84 4.71 2.83 -0.78
C ALA A 84 3.85 1.81 -1.55
N THR A 85 3.74 0.58 -1.04
CA THR A 85 2.86 -0.44 -1.64
C THR A 85 1.39 -0.03 -1.53
N ALA A 86 0.97 0.49 -0.36
CA ALA A 86 -0.39 0.96 -0.14
C ALA A 86 -0.78 2.09 -1.11
N ASP A 87 0.12 3.06 -1.30
CA ASP A 87 -0.07 4.15 -2.23
C ASP A 87 -0.17 3.63 -3.68
N VAL A 88 0.71 2.70 -4.08
CA VAL A 88 0.66 2.11 -5.43
C VAL A 88 -0.63 1.36 -5.69
N LEU A 89 -1.14 0.58 -4.73
CA LEU A 89 -2.41 -0.13 -4.88
C LEU A 89 -3.60 0.84 -5.02
N THR A 90 -3.58 1.91 -4.23
CA THR A 90 -4.59 2.97 -4.28
C THR A 90 -4.55 3.67 -5.64
N MET A 91 -3.39 4.13 -6.10
CA MET A 91 -3.22 4.78 -7.41
C MET A 91 -3.60 3.86 -8.57
N ALA A 92 -3.22 2.58 -8.51
CA ALA A 92 -3.56 1.60 -9.54
C ALA A 92 -5.09 1.44 -9.65
N SER A 93 -5.79 1.36 -8.52
CA SER A 93 -7.26 1.26 -8.50
C SER A 93 -7.95 2.47 -9.15
N GLU A 94 -7.44 3.68 -8.89
CA GLU A 94 -7.96 4.92 -9.47
C GLU A 94 -7.68 5.01 -10.97
N GLU A 95 -6.47 4.66 -11.40
CA GLU A 95 -6.09 4.65 -12.81
C GLU A 95 -6.91 3.63 -13.62
N TYR A 96 -7.15 2.43 -13.07
CA TYR A 96 -8.01 1.45 -13.72
C TYR A 96 -9.46 1.92 -13.88
N LEU A 97 -10.01 2.62 -12.88
CA LEU A 97 -11.34 3.22 -12.98
C LEU A 97 -11.42 4.31 -14.06
N VAL A 98 -10.40 5.17 -14.15
CA VAL A 98 -10.34 6.24 -15.16
C VAL A 98 -10.24 5.65 -16.57
N THR A 99 -9.33 4.69 -16.76
CA THR A 99 -9.12 4.06 -18.06
C THR A 99 -10.34 3.28 -18.55
N ASP A 100 -11.04 2.56 -17.65
CA ASP A 100 -12.30 1.88 -17.98
C ASP A 100 -13.40 2.86 -18.41
N ALA A 101 -13.55 3.98 -17.69
CA ALA A 101 -14.51 5.02 -18.05
C ALA A 101 -14.23 5.65 -19.42
N VAL A 102 -12.96 5.81 -19.80
CA VAL A 102 -12.54 6.29 -21.12
C VAL A 102 -12.87 5.25 -22.20
N ALA A 103 -12.54 3.98 -21.96
CA ALA A 103 -12.81 2.89 -22.89
C ALA A 103 -14.33 2.72 -23.15
N ALA A 104 -15.15 2.78 -22.10
CA ALA A 104 -16.60 2.70 -22.20
C ALA A 104 -17.20 3.83 -23.07
N ARG A 105 -16.72 5.06 -22.89
CA ARG A 105 -17.16 6.21 -23.72
C ARG A 105 -16.78 6.03 -25.18
N GLU A 106 -15.56 5.57 -25.45
CA GLU A 106 -15.10 5.37 -26.83
C GLU A 106 -15.85 4.24 -27.52
N PHE A 107 -16.16 3.16 -26.79
CA PHE A 107 -17.00 2.07 -27.30
C PHE A 107 -18.38 2.56 -27.71
N GLU A 108 -19.07 3.35 -26.87
CA GLU A 108 -20.40 3.88 -27.21
C GLU A 108 -20.37 4.86 -28.40
N LYS A 109 -19.29 5.64 -28.56
CA LYS A 109 -19.08 6.44 -29.79
C LYS A 109 -18.94 5.58 -31.03
N LEU A 110 -18.10 4.54 -30.99
CA LEU A 110 -17.86 3.66 -32.14
C LEU A 110 -19.12 2.85 -32.49
N LYS A 111 -19.85 2.38 -31.49
CA LYS A 111 -21.12 1.68 -31.65
C LYS A 111 -22.19 2.56 -32.29
N SER A 112 -22.37 3.79 -31.81
CA SER A 112 -23.31 4.73 -32.42
C SER A 112 -22.93 5.09 -33.86
N ALA A 113 -21.65 5.31 -34.14
CA ALA A 113 -21.15 5.51 -35.51
C ALA A 113 -21.39 4.31 -36.42
N ALA A 114 -21.16 3.09 -35.94
CA ALA A 114 -21.40 1.85 -36.68
C ALA A 114 -22.90 1.64 -36.98
N VAL A 115 -23.79 1.94 -36.02
CA VAL A 115 -25.25 1.88 -36.21
C VAL A 115 -25.72 2.91 -37.23
N ALA A 116 -25.21 4.15 -37.17
CA ALA A 116 -25.52 5.19 -38.15
C ALA A 116 -25.03 4.84 -39.56
N GLY A 117 -23.83 4.27 -39.68
CA GLY A 117 -23.29 3.79 -40.96
C GLY A 117 -24.10 2.65 -41.59
N ARG A 118 -24.76 1.81 -40.77
CA ARG A 118 -25.67 0.76 -41.25
C ARG A 118 -27.00 1.31 -41.77
N ALA A 119 -27.53 2.37 -41.16
CA ALA A 119 -28.78 3.00 -41.56
C ALA A 119 -28.67 3.82 -42.87
N GLY A 120 -27.48 4.30 -43.22
CA GLY A 120 -27.23 5.03 -44.47
C GLY A 120 -26.94 4.16 -45.70
N GLY A 121 -26.89 2.82 -45.54
CA GLY A 121 -26.51 1.88 -46.61
C GLY A 121 -27.67 1.35 -47.46
N GLU A 122 -28.93 1.66 -47.12
CA GLU A 122 -30.10 1.30 -47.93
C GLU A 122 -30.48 2.45 -48.88
N GLN A 123 -29.77 2.56 -50.01
CA GLN A 123 -30.33 3.23 -51.18
C GLN A 123 -30.87 2.16 -52.14
N PRO A 124 -32.20 2.00 -52.26
CA PRO A 124 -32.77 1.14 -53.27
C PRO A 124 -32.50 1.74 -54.65
N ARG A 125 -32.03 0.90 -55.57
CA ARG A 125 -31.85 1.21 -56.99
C ARG A 125 -33.18 1.48 -57.68
#